data_AF-A0A382NZK9-F1
#
_entry.id   AF-A0A382NZK9-F1
#
_cell.length_a   1.000
_cell.length_b   1.000
_cell.length_c   1.000
_cell.angle_alpha   90.00
_cell.angle_beta   90.00
_cell.angle_gamma   90.00
#
_symmetry.space_group_name_H-M   'P 1'
#
loop_
_entity.id
_entity.type
_entity.pdbx_description
1 polymer ?
#
loop_
_entity_poly.entity_id
_entity_poly.type
_entity_poly.pdbx_seq_one_letter_code
_entity_poly.pdbx_strand_id
1 'polypeptide(L)'
;KRKSTPLSPLDTADVDEYKLTKFARSNQDCCMNQRPIVSVGDKVDKGQVLADGPATESGDLALGMNVLCAFLPWNGYNFEDAIVISERLLKKDVFTSIHIEEFELQVRDTKRGQEEITREIPNISEQAVRNLDDEGIVRIGAEVGPGDILVGKVTPKGETELSPEERLLRAIFGEKAGDVRDASLKAPPGMEGVVIGRKVFSRKDRADGSKKKEKDAILEVRQEAEARIVELKTERDRQLVELLGDQRMGRLRSKEDGQVLVREGTQVSERLLERIDFATVEPEDAWCDRPAVNDKVDDLLRYATEQVQLAEEQTERKVERLTRGDELPPGIIQLVKVYVAKKRKLSVGDKMAGRHGNKGV
;
A
#
# COMPACT_ATOMS: atom_id res chain seq x y z
N LYS A 1 17.46 -25.71 24.20
CA LYS A 1 17.32 -26.02 22.76
C LYS A 1 15.84 -26.28 22.45
N ARG A 2 15.10 -25.28 21.99
CA ARG A 2 13.92 -25.46 21.15
C ARG A 2 13.95 -24.33 20.13
N LYS A 3 14.03 -24.70 18.86
CA LYS A 3 14.03 -23.76 17.74
C LYS A 3 12.61 -23.21 17.61
N SER A 4 12.52 -21.93 17.28
CA SER A 4 11.31 -21.30 16.78
C SER A 4 10.89 -21.99 15.48
N THR A 5 9.67 -22.49 15.46
CA THR A 5 8.94 -22.84 14.24
C THR A 5 7.51 -22.40 14.50
N PRO A 6 6.95 -21.43 13.75
CA PRO A 6 5.52 -21.39 13.57
C PRO A 6 5.16 -22.48 12.56
N LEU A 7 4.24 -23.36 12.91
CA LEU A 7 3.75 -24.38 12.00
C LEU A 7 2.36 -24.06 11.47
N SER A 8 1.62 -23.08 12.04
CA SER A 8 0.28 -22.80 11.54
C SER A 8 -0.41 -21.48 11.97
N PRO A 9 -1.47 -21.02 11.24
CA PRO A 9 -2.14 -19.73 11.47
C PRO A 9 -2.94 -19.56 12.77
N LEU A 10 -3.14 -20.61 13.56
CA LEU A 10 -3.99 -20.58 14.77
C LEU A 10 -3.30 -20.98 16.06
N ASP A 11 -1.98 -21.18 16.02
CA ASP A 11 -1.19 -21.44 17.22
C ASP A 11 -1.45 -20.31 18.23
N THR A 12 -2.08 -20.65 19.35
CA THR A 12 -2.39 -19.72 20.47
C THR A 12 -1.14 -19.30 21.26
N ALA A 13 0.05 -19.38 20.65
CA ALA A 13 1.30 -18.89 21.22
C ALA A 13 2.26 -18.34 20.14
N ASP A 14 2.67 -17.08 20.35
CA ASP A 14 4.01 -16.55 20.08
C ASP A 14 4.38 -15.98 18.70
N VAL A 15 3.45 -15.54 17.85
CA VAL A 15 3.83 -14.80 16.62
C VAL A 15 3.03 -13.53 16.40
N ASP A 16 3.72 -12.39 16.53
CA ASP A 16 3.23 -11.07 16.14
C ASP A 16 3.79 -10.70 14.75
N GLU A 17 2.92 -10.34 13.80
CA GLU A 17 3.32 -9.81 12.49
C GLU A 17 3.26 -8.27 12.48
N TYR A 18 4.39 -7.62 12.20
CA TYR A 18 4.49 -6.16 12.10
C TYR A 18 4.81 -5.72 10.67
N LYS A 19 3.86 -5.08 9.99
CA LYS A 19 4.06 -4.53 8.64
C LYS A 19 4.79 -3.20 8.71
N LEU A 20 5.98 -3.14 8.10
CA LEU A 20 6.78 -1.93 8.05
C LEU A 20 6.33 -1.01 6.92
N THR A 21 6.28 0.29 7.23
CA THR A 21 6.02 1.35 6.26
C THR A 21 7.26 1.59 5.39
N LYS A 22 7.14 1.43 4.08
CA LYS A 22 8.25 1.61 3.12
C LYS A 22 7.95 2.75 2.16
N PHE A 23 8.87 3.73 2.11
CA PHE A 23 8.84 4.84 1.15
C PHE A 23 7.49 5.54 1.03
N ALA A 24 6.82 5.77 2.17
CA ALA A 24 5.55 6.49 2.19
C ALA A 24 5.78 8.00 2.17
N ARG A 25 4.92 8.72 1.45
CA ARG A 25 4.92 10.19 1.45
C ARG A 25 4.33 10.72 2.77
N SER A 26 4.95 11.76 3.31
CA SER A 26 4.39 12.56 4.41
C SER A 26 3.67 13.81 3.91
N ASN A 27 2.97 14.51 4.82
CA ASN A 27 2.27 15.76 4.50
C ASN A 27 3.18 16.89 3.99
N GLN A 28 4.48 16.83 4.31
CA GLN A 28 5.49 17.82 3.88
C GLN A 28 6.40 17.26 2.76
N ASP A 29 5.92 16.27 2.01
CA ASP A 29 6.63 15.62 0.91
C ASP A 29 7.95 14.93 1.29
N CYS A 30 8.21 14.72 2.59
CA CYS A 30 9.33 13.91 3.07
C CYS A 30 9.01 12.41 2.94
N CYS A 31 10.07 11.61 2.82
CA CYS A 31 10.00 10.15 2.78
C CYS A 31 9.96 9.53 4.19
N MET A 32 8.90 8.76 4.46
CA MET A 32 8.70 7.96 5.66
C MET A 32 9.12 6.51 5.36
N ASN A 33 10.10 6.00 6.07
CA ASN A 33 10.66 4.68 5.81
C ASN A 33 11.08 4.02 7.11
N GLN A 34 10.52 2.84 7.40
CA GLN A 34 10.89 2.01 8.53
C GLN A 34 11.91 0.96 8.13
N ARG A 35 12.90 0.72 8.98
CA ARG A 35 13.98 -0.25 8.76
C ARG A 35 14.10 -1.15 10.00
N PRO A 36 14.08 -2.48 9.84
CA PRO A 36 14.28 -3.37 10.97
C PRO A 36 15.68 -3.18 11.54
N ILE A 37 15.79 -3.21 12.88
CA ILE A 37 17.08 -3.19 13.59
C ILE A 37 17.47 -4.56 14.14
N VAL A 38 16.50 -5.46 14.27
CA VAL A 38 16.70 -6.83 14.75
C VAL A 38 17.10 -7.76 13.61
N SER A 39 17.85 -8.80 13.95
CA SER A 39 18.28 -9.88 13.07
C SER A 39 17.57 -11.20 13.39
N VAL A 40 17.56 -12.12 12.44
CA VAL A 40 16.94 -13.44 12.63
C VAL A 40 17.67 -14.19 13.75
N GLY A 41 16.93 -14.58 14.78
CA GLY A 41 17.45 -15.31 15.95
C GLY A 41 17.73 -14.44 17.17
N ASP A 42 17.57 -13.11 17.06
CA ASP A 42 17.65 -12.22 18.20
C ASP A 42 16.50 -12.50 19.17
N LYS A 43 16.82 -12.49 20.47
CA LYS A 43 15.81 -12.53 21.53
C LYS A 43 15.41 -11.09 21.85
N VAL A 44 14.11 -10.82 21.86
CA VAL A 44 13.56 -9.50 22.10
C VAL A 44 12.70 -9.50 23.36
N ASP A 45 12.78 -8.41 24.12
CA ASP A 45 11.97 -8.20 25.31
C ASP A 45 10.72 -7.36 25.00
N LYS A 46 9.69 -7.49 25.85
CA LYS A 46 8.46 -6.70 25.72
C LYS A 46 8.78 -5.20 25.81
N GLY A 47 8.41 -4.44 24.79
CA GLY A 47 8.65 -3.00 24.69
C GLY A 47 9.97 -2.62 24.00
N GLN A 48 10.76 -3.60 23.56
CA GLN A 48 11.96 -3.34 22.77
C GLN A 48 11.59 -2.83 21.36
N VAL A 49 12.37 -1.87 20.86
CA VAL A 49 12.22 -1.35 19.50
C VAL A 49 12.69 -2.40 18.49
N LEU A 50 11.82 -2.73 17.52
CA LEU A 50 12.10 -3.73 16.48
C LEU A 50 12.53 -3.11 15.14
N ALA A 51 12.13 -1.86 14.89
CA ALA A 51 12.44 -1.13 13.68
C ALA A 51 12.56 0.37 13.94
N ASP A 52 13.54 1.01 13.31
CA ASP A 52 13.69 2.45 13.29
C ASP A 52 12.76 3.07 12.26
N GLY A 53 12.23 4.24 12.60
CA GLY A 53 11.46 5.09 11.70
C GLY A 53 12.30 6.16 10.99
N PRO A 54 11.64 7.13 10.36
CA PRO A 54 12.31 8.31 9.82
C PRO A 54 12.91 9.15 10.96
N ALA A 55 14.16 9.59 10.79
CA ALA A 55 14.91 10.38 11.78
C ALA A 55 15.08 9.67 13.15
N THR A 56 15.24 8.34 13.13
CA THR A 56 15.51 7.51 14.31
C THR A 56 16.72 6.62 14.04
N GLU A 57 17.56 6.39 15.04
CA GLU A 57 18.68 5.46 14.98
C GLU A 57 18.75 4.66 16.30
N SER A 58 18.59 3.33 16.21
CA SER A 58 18.56 2.41 17.34
C SER A 58 17.58 2.80 18.45
N GLY A 59 16.40 3.32 18.08
CA GLY A 59 15.39 3.81 19.02
C GLY A 59 15.58 5.23 19.55
N ASP A 60 16.71 5.90 19.24
CA ASP A 60 16.98 7.27 19.63
C ASP A 60 16.63 8.27 18.50
N LEU A 61 16.22 9.48 18.88
CA LEU A 61 15.91 10.55 17.95
C LEU A 61 17.17 11.09 17.27
N ALA A 62 17.26 10.93 15.94
CA ALA A 62 18.41 11.31 15.12
C ALA A 62 18.02 12.35 14.06
N LEU A 63 18.03 13.64 14.44
CA LEU A 63 17.58 14.75 13.58
C LEU A 63 18.62 15.25 12.59
N GLY A 64 19.89 14.90 12.75
CA GLY A 64 20.98 15.47 11.97
C GLY A 64 22.28 14.67 12.10
N MET A 65 23.37 15.27 11.62
CA MET A 65 24.65 14.59 11.50
C MET A 65 25.72 15.25 12.37
N ASN A 66 26.57 14.43 12.98
CA ASN A 66 27.76 14.91 13.68
C ASN A 66 28.82 15.34 12.65
N VAL A 67 29.22 16.61 12.72
CA VAL A 67 30.23 17.19 11.82
C VAL A 67 31.35 17.86 12.61
N LEU A 68 32.55 17.89 12.05
CA LEU A 68 33.67 18.62 12.63
C LEU A 68 33.48 20.12 12.38
N CYS A 69 33.33 20.89 13.44
CA CYS A 69 33.20 22.34 13.38
C CYS A 69 34.51 23.01 13.79
N ALA A 70 34.89 24.07 13.06
CA ALA A 70 36.04 24.90 13.40
C ALA A 70 35.58 26.36 13.50
N PHE A 71 35.88 27.01 14.63
CA PHE A 71 35.52 28.40 14.89
C PHE A 71 36.69 29.32 14.51
N LEU A 72 36.74 29.73 13.24
CA LEU A 72 37.70 30.71 12.74
C LEU A 72 37.10 31.50 11.57
N PRO A 73 37.52 32.75 11.33
CA PRO A 73 37.21 33.43 10.08
C PRO A 73 37.92 32.73 8.90
N TRP A 74 37.21 32.54 7.79
CA TRP A 74 37.75 31.87 6.60
C TRP A 74 37.51 32.71 5.34
N ASN A 75 38.49 33.52 4.96
CA ASN A 75 38.49 34.35 3.75
C ASN A 75 37.21 35.20 3.54
N GLY A 76 36.50 35.53 4.62
CA GLY A 76 35.23 36.26 4.57
C GLY A 76 34.01 35.44 4.12
N TYR A 77 34.15 34.15 3.83
CA TYR A 77 33.02 33.30 3.39
C TYR A 77 32.03 32.97 4.52
N ASN A 78 32.49 33.00 5.77
CA ASN A 78 31.64 32.89 6.95
C ASN A 78 31.36 34.27 7.59
N PHE A 79 31.16 35.28 6.76
CA PHE A 79 30.75 36.61 7.22
C PHE A 79 29.31 36.55 7.77
N GLU A 80 29.05 37.29 8.86
CA GLU A 80 27.79 37.25 9.61
C GLU A 80 27.41 35.82 10.03
N ASP A 81 26.30 35.30 9.51
CA ASP A 81 25.74 33.98 9.83
C ASP A 81 26.00 32.94 8.72
N ALA A 82 26.89 33.23 7.77
CA ALA A 82 27.17 32.31 6.66
C ALA A 82 27.96 31.07 7.11
N ILE A 83 27.60 29.90 6.58
CA ILE A 83 28.22 28.61 6.94
C ILE A 83 29.08 28.10 5.79
N VAL A 84 30.36 27.85 6.07
CA VAL A 84 31.27 27.22 5.12
C VAL A 84 31.24 25.71 5.30
N ILE A 85 30.95 24.99 4.22
CA ILE A 85 30.78 23.54 4.22
C ILE A 85 31.84 22.89 3.34
N SER A 86 32.44 21.81 3.87
CA SER A 86 33.40 21.02 3.11
C SER A 86 32.68 20.24 2.01
N GLU A 87 33.19 20.30 0.78
CA GLU A 87 32.73 19.47 -0.35
C GLU A 87 32.72 17.96 -0.03
N ARG A 88 33.55 17.53 0.93
CA ARG A 88 33.56 16.13 1.39
C ARG A 88 32.20 15.68 1.92
N LEU A 89 31.44 16.57 2.55
CA LEU A 89 30.11 16.27 3.08
C LEU A 89 29.09 16.08 1.96
N LEU A 90 29.20 16.89 0.89
CA LEU A 90 28.40 16.73 -0.33
C LEU A 90 28.72 15.43 -1.07
N LYS A 91 30.00 15.09 -1.22
CA LYS A 91 30.44 13.84 -1.90
C LYS A 91 29.98 12.58 -1.17
N LYS A 92 29.79 12.65 0.15
CA LYS A 92 29.33 11.54 0.99
C LYS A 92 27.82 11.53 1.22
N ASP A 93 27.06 12.41 0.55
CA ASP A 93 25.60 12.52 0.69
C ASP A 93 25.12 12.65 2.15
N VAL A 94 25.91 13.35 2.99
CA VAL A 94 25.64 13.46 4.44
C VAL A 94 24.33 14.21 4.72
N PHE A 95 24.05 15.26 3.95
CA PHE A 95 22.84 16.07 4.05
C PHE A 95 21.98 15.92 2.78
N THR A 96 21.84 14.67 2.30
CA THR A 96 20.99 14.35 1.17
C THR A 96 19.68 13.73 1.67
N SER A 97 18.55 14.33 1.32
CA SER A 97 17.21 13.85 1.69
C SER A 97 16.45 13.28 0.49
N ILE A 98 15.45 12.44 0.77
CA ILE A 98 14.52 11.93 -0.24
C ILE A 98 13.17 12.63 -0.04
N HIS A 99 12.69 13.25 -1.11
CA HIS A 99 11.37 13.84 -1.18
C HIS A 99 10.51 13.05 -2.16
N ILE A 100 9.24 12.87 -1.81
CA ILE A 100 8.27 12.17 -2.64
C ILE A 100 7.17 13.16 -2.98
N GLU A 101 7.10 13.53 -4.26
CA GLU A 101 6.07 14.43 -4.78
C GLU A 101 4.95 13.62 -5.41
N GLU A 102 3.71 14.04 -5.13
CA GLU A 102 2.50 13.48 -5.70
C GLU A 102 2.00 14.42 -6.80
N PHE A 103 1.92 13.91 -8.01
CA PHE A 103 1.26 14.58 -9.12
C PHE A 103 -0.07 13.92 -9.41
N GLU A 104 -1.11 14.72 -9.60
CA GLU A 104 -2.43 14.21 -9.93
C GLU A 104 -2.94 14.79 -11.25
N LEU A 105 -3.61 13.94 -12.04
CA LEU A 105 -4.33 14.33 -13.23
C LEU A 105 -5.76 13.81 -13.14
N GLN A 106 -6.71 14.72 -13.33
CA GLN A 106 -8.14 14.42 -13.35
C GLN A 106 -8.63 14.36 -14.79
N VAL A 107 -9.38 13.31 -15.10
CA VAL A 107 -10.11 13.10 -16.34
C VAL A 107 -11.56 13.47 -16.09
N ARG A 108 -12.08 14.40 -16.89
CA ARG A 108 -13.41 14.96 -16.69
C ARG A 108 -14.31 14.69 -17.89
N ASP A 109 -15.60 14.60 -17.62
CA ASP A 109 -16.60 14.71 -18.68
C ASP A 109 -16.78 16.19 -19.03
N THR A 110 -16.60 16.54 -20.29
CA THR A 110 -16.82 17.91 -20.76
C THR A 110 -18.05 17.96 -21.65
N LYS A 111 -18.65 19.14 -21.81
CA LYS A 111 -19.77 19.33 -22.74
C LYS A 111 -19.46 18.93 -24.19
N ARG A 112 -18.17 18.80 -24.55
CA ARG A 112 -17.68 18.51 -25.90
C ARG A 112 -17.23 17.05 -26.08
N GLY A 113 -17.39 16.24 -25.04
CA GLY A 113 -16.96 14.85 -25.02
C GLY A 113 -16.13 14.52 -23.79
N GLN A 114 -15.97 13.23 -23.57
CA GLN A 114 -15.18 12.67 -22.49
C GLN A 114 -13.68 12.87 -22.76
N GLU A 115 -12.94 13.35 -21.76
CA GLU A 115 -11.48 13.29 -21.80
C GLU A 115 -11.01 11.85 -21.66
N GLU A 116 -9.90 11.50 -22.32
CA GLU A 116 -9.36 10.13 -22.29
C GLU A 116 -7.88 10.14 -21.96
N ILE A 117 -7.43 9.11 -21.26
CA ILE A 117 -6.00 8.84 -21.05
C ILE A 117 -5.54 7.95 -22.18
N THR A 118 -4.51 8.41 -22.90
CA THR A 118 -3.97 7.67 -24.03
C THR A 118 -2.51 7.99 -24.24
N ARG A 119 -1.80 7.00 -24.78
CA ARG A 119 -0.43 7.14 -25.30
C ARG A 119 -0.40 7.93 -26.63
N GLU A 120 -1.50 7.91 -27.38
CA GLU A 120 -1.62 8.55 -28.71
C GLU A 120 -1.94 10.04 -28.57
N ILE A 121 -0.92 10.85 -28.32
CA ILE A 121 -1.08 12.30 -28.12
C ILE A 121 -0.64 13.04 -29.40
N PRO A 122 -1.48 13.93 -29.98
CA PRO A 122 -1.13 14.65 -31.20
C PRO A 122 0.04 15.63 -30.96
N ASN A 123 0.87 15.82 -31.99
CA ASN A 123 2.00 16.76 -32.00
C ASN A 123 3.11 16.44 -30.97
N ILE A 124 3.22 15.20 -30.50
CA ILE A 124 4.27 14.75 -29.57
C ILE A 124 5.17 13.74 -30.27
N SER A 125 6.49 13.89 -30.09
CA SER A 125 7.49 12.95 -30.61
C SER A 125 7.43 11.60 -29.88
N GLU A 126 7.75 10.49 -30.56
CA GLU A 126 7.83 9.17 -29.93
C GLU A 126 8.82 9.11 -28.74
N GLN A 127 9.88 9.92 -28.77
CA GLN A 127 10.85 10.00 -27.67
C GLN A 127 10.22 10.49 -26.36
N ALA A 128 9.29 11.43 -26.42
CA ALA A 128 8.60 11.96 -25.23
C ALA A 128 7.60 10.95 -24.65
N VAL A 129 7.11 10.02 -25.47
CA VAL A 129 6.13 9.00 -25.11
C VAL A 129 6.79 7.66 -24.70
N ARG A 130 8.13 7.54 -24.84
CA ARG A 130 8.89 6.31 -24.57
C ARG A 130 8.69 5.71 -23.18
N ASN A 131 8.35 6.55 -22.20
CA ASN A 131 8.21 6.17 -20.80
C ASN A 131 6.74 5.88 -20.42
N LEU A 132 5.78 6.18 -21.30
CA LEU A 132 4.37 5.84 -21.11
C LEU A 132 4.15 4.36 -21.45
N ASP A 133 3.24 3.72 -20.73
CA ASP A 133 2.71 2.41 -21.05
C ASP A 133 1.58 2.50 -22.10
N ASP A 134 0.96 1.36 -22.40
CA ASP A 134 -0.12 1.26 -23.38
C ASP A 134 -1.38 2.05 -22.96
N GLU A 135 -1.57 2.29 -21.65
CA GLU A 135 -2.65 3.11 -21.11
C GLU A 135 -2.34 4.62 -21.15
N GLY A 136 -1.11 5.01 -21.53
CA GLY A 136 -0.69 6.42 -21.56
C GLY A 136 -0.20 6.95 -20.21
N ILE A 137 0.18 6.10 -19.25
CA ILE A 137 0.68 6.49 -17.94
C ILE A 137 2.16 6.09 -17.81
N VAL A 138 2.96 6.92 -17.15
CA VAL A 138 4.39 6.64 -16.97
C VAL A 138 4.64 5.33 -16.20
N ARG A 139 5.62 4.54 -16.66
CA ARG A 139 6.02 3.29 -16.02
C ARG A 139 6.71 3.53 -14.67
N ILE A 140 6.50 2.60 -13.73
CA ILE A 140 7.23 2.59 -12.45
C ILE A 140 8.72 2.29 -12.73
N GLY A 141 9.60 3.04 -12.08
CA GLY A 141 11.05 2.98 -12.29
C GLY A 141 11.57 3.83 -13.45
N ALA A 142 10.71 4.58 -14.16
CA ALA A 142 11.17 5.55 -15.13
C ALA A 142 11.87 6.74 -14.46
N GLU A 143 13.04 7.10 -14.97
CA GLU A 143 13.66 8.40 -14.73
C GLU A 143 12.91 9.47 -15.52
N VAL A 144 12.47 10.52 -14.83
CA VAL A 144 11.70 11.62 -15.39
C VAL A 144 12.42 12.93 -15.13
N GLY A 145 12.55 13.73 -16.18
CA GLY A 145 13.12 15.08 -16.14
C GLY A 145 12.07 16.15 -16.42
N PRO A 146 12.49 17.43 -16.46
CA PRO A 146 11.58 18.53 -16.75
C PRO A 146 10.95 18.40 -18.14
N GLY A 147 9.62 18.51 -18.23
CA GLY A 147 8.88 18.44 -19.49
C GLY A 147 8.51 17.03 -19.95
N ASP A 148 9.01 15.98 -19.29
CA ASP A 148 8.57 14.61 -19.57
C ASP A 148 7.09 14.42 -19.23
N ILE A 149 6.40 13.58 -20.01
CA ILE A 149 4.98 13.30 -19.83
C ILE A 149 4.83 12.22 -18.75
N LEU A 150 4.12 12.54 -17.68
CA LEU A 150 3.80 11.61 -16.59
C LEU A 150 2.49 10.87 -16.87
N VAL A 151 1.49 11.57 -17.40
CA VAL A 151 0.19 11.00 -17.79
C VAL A 151 -0.29 11.69 -19.05
N GLY A 152 -0.45 10.91 -20.12
CA GLY A 152 -0.99 11.32 -21.40
C GLY A 152 -2.50 11.53 -21.32
N LYS A 153 -2.98 12.73 -21.62
CA LYS A 153 -4.41 13.04 -21.63
C LYS A 153 -4.77 13.83 -22.86
N VAL A 154 -5.84 13.41 -23.52
CA VAL A 154 -6.42 14.08 -24.67
C VAL A 154 -7.80 14.62 -24.34
N THR A 155 -8.06 15.85 -24.75
CA THR A 155 -9.37 16.49 -24.61
C THR A 155 -9.95 16.72 -26.01
N PRO A 156 -11.20 16.30 -26.29
CA PRO A 156 -11.84 16.58 -27.57
C PRO A 156 -12.00 18.09 -27.78
N LYS A 157 -11.58 18.59 -28.94
CA LYS A 157 -11.87 19.96 -29.36
C LYS A 157 -13.30 20.00 -29.90
N GLY A 158 -13.95 21.15 -29.74
CA GLY A 158 -15.21 21.38 -30.44
C GLY A 158 -14.94 21.59 -31.93
N GLU A 159 -15.96 21.42 -32.77
CA GLU A 159 -15.87 21.72 -34.20
C GLU A 159 -15.39 23.17 -34.40
N THR A 160 -14.12 23.32 -34.74
CA THR A 160 -13.56 24.55 -35.29
C THR A 160 -13.71 24.49 -36.80
N GLU A 161 -14.09 25.59 -37.44
CA GLU A 161 -14.05 25.68 -38.91
C GLU A 161 -12.60 25.48 -39.37
N LEU A 162 -12.32 24.29 -39.88
CA LEU A 162 -11.01 23.93 -40.44
C LEU A 162 -10.71 24.83 -41.62
N SER A 163 -9.46 25.29 -41.72
CA SER A 163 -9.04 26.05 -42.89
C SER A 163 -9.16 25.17 -44.17
N PRO A 164 -9.26 25.77 -45.37
CA PRO A 164 -9.29 25.00 -46.62
C PRO A 164 -8.13 24.00 -46.76
N GLU A 165 -6.95 24.34 -46.22
CA GLU A 165 -5.75 23.49 -46.20
C GLU A 165 -5.91 22.29 -45.25
N GLU A 166 -6.47 22.51 -44.05
CA GLU A 166 -6.75 21.45 -43.08
C GLU A 166 -7.88 20.52 -43.56
N ARG A 167 -8.89 21.06 -44.26
CA ARG A 167 -9.93 20.28 -44.93
C ARG A 167 -9.36 19.37 -46.01
N LEU A 168 -8.39 19.87 -46.78
CA LEU A 168 -7.69 19.08 -47.79
C LEU A 168 -6.86 17.96 -47.15
N LEU A 169 -6.12 18.26 -46.07
CA LEU A 169 -5.35 17.26 -45.33
C LEU A 169 -6.25 16.16 -44.75
N ARG A 170 -7.42 16.51 -44.19
CA ARG A 170 -8.42 15.54 -43.70
C ARG A 170 -8.98 14.66 -44.82
N ALA A 171 -9.16 15.21 -46.03
CA ALA A 171 -9.61 14.45 -47.19
C ALA A 171 -8.55 13.47 -47.72
N ILE A 172 -7.25 13.77 -47.54
CA ILE A 172 -6.13 12.94 -48.00
C ILE A 172 -5.75 11.86 -46.97
N PHE A 173 -5.72 12.19 -45.68
CA PHE A 173 -5.24 11.30 -44.61
C PHE A 173 -6.37 10.59 -43.82
N GLY A 174 -7.64 10.93 -44.10
CA GLY A 174 -8.80 10.40 -43.39
C GLY A 174 -8.99 10.99 -41.98
N GLU A 175 -10.08 10.61 -41.29
CA GLU A 175 -10.47 11.13 -39.97
C GLU A 175 -9.56 10.72 -38.79
N LYS A 176 -8.43 10.05 -39.04
CA LYS A 176 -7.60 9.47 -37.96
C LYS A 176 -6.81 10.49 -37.14
N ALA A 177 -6.75 11.74 -37.57
CA ALA A 177 -6.36 12.84 -36.69
C ALA A 177 -7.62 13.32 -35.96
N GLY A 178 -7.98 12.61 -34.89
CA GLY A 178 -9.03 13.07 -33.98
C GLY A 178 -8.72 14.52 -33.59
N ASP A 179 -9.73 15.38 -33.63
CA ASP A 179 -9.62 16.81 -33.32
C ASP A 179 -9.44 16.97 -31.80
N VAL A 180 -8.34 16.43 -31.27
CA VAL A 180 -8.05 16.33 -29.84
C VAL A 180 -6.89 17.26 -29.51
N ARG A 181 -6.90 17.78 -28.28
CA ARG A 181 -5.85 18.64 -27.75
C ARG A 181 -5.09 17.89 -26.66
N ASP A 182 -3.76 18.06 -26.66
CA ASP A 182 -2.90 17.64 -25.55
C ASP A 182 -3.27 18.43 -24.28
N ALA A 183 -3.72 17.69 -23.26
CA ALA A 183 -3.97 18.17 -21.91
C ALA A 183 -3.23 17.29 -20.87
N SER A 184 -2.10 16.70 -21.30
CA SER A 184 -1.30 15.76 -20.52
C SER A 184 -0.62 16.42 -19.31
N LEU A 185 -0.40 15.62 -18.28
CA LEU A 185 0.39 16.00 -17.12
C LEU A 185 1.88 15.87 -17.45
N LYS A 186 2.60 17.00 -17.40
CA LYS A 186 4.04 17.07 -17.63
C LYS A 186 4.76 17.36 -16.32
N ALA A 187 5.96 16.81 -16.19
CA ALA A 187 6.84 17.08 -15.06
C ALA A 187 7.20 18.59 -15.03
N PRO A 188 7.08 19.27 -13.87
CA PRO A 188 7.34 20.70 -13.78
C PRO A 188 8.83 21.04 -14.00
N PRO A 189 9.16 22.31 -14.30
CA PRO A 189 10.55 22.75 -14.41
C PRO A 189 11.35 22.43 -13.13
N GLY A 190 12.56 21.90 -13.28
CA GLY A 190 13.41 21.51 -12.15
C GLY A 190 13.02 20.20 -11.45
N MET A 191 12.04 19.47 -11.99
CA MET A 191 11.78 18.09 -11.58
C MET A 191 12.85 17.15 -12.14
N GLU A 192 13.53 16.45 -11.24
CA GLU A 192 14.38 15.32 -11.57
C GLU A 192 14.12 14.23 -10.54
N GLY A 193 13.74 13.04 -10.99
CA GLY A 193 13.41 11.95 -10.08
C GLY A 193 13.02 10.66 -10.77
N VAL A 194 12.66 9.68 -9.95
CA VAL A 194 12.24 8.36 -10.39
C VAL A 194 10.81 8.11 -9.96
N VAL A 195 10.00 7.61 -10.89
CA VAL A 195 8.63 7.19 -10.57
C VAL A 195 8.67 5.98 -9.65
N ILE A 196 8.18 6.12 -8.42
CA ILE A 196 8.16 5.01 -7.44
C ILE A 196 6.82 4.29 -7.39
N GLY A 197 5.76 4.93 -7.88
CA GLY A 197 4.43 4.34 -7.85
C GLY A 197 3.41 5.16 -8.62
N ARG A 198 2.32 4.51 -8.99
CA ARG A 198 1.14 5.14 -9.58
C ARG A 198 -0.12 4.55 -8.97
N LYS A 199 -1.17 5.35 -8.85
CA LYS A 199 -2.50 4.91 -8.44
C LYS A 199 -3.51 5.46 -9.43
N VAL A 200 -4.36 4.59 -9.94
CA VAL A 200 -5.44 4.95 -10.84
C VAL A 200 -6.74 4.74 -10.07
N PHE A 201 -7.51 5.80 -9.93
CA PHE A 201 -8.84 5.79 -9.34
C PHE A 201 -9.83 6.02 -10.46
N SER A 202 -10.85 5.18 -10.58
CA SER A 202 -11.89 5.35 -11.59
C SER A 202 -13.26 5.36 -10.93
N ARG A 203 -14.08 6.31 -11.36
CA ARG A 203 -15.50 6.30 -11.12
C ARG A 203 -16.12 5.25 -12.03
N LYS A 204 -16.90 4.36 -11.44
CA LYS A 204 -17.56 3.28 -12.17
C LYS A 204 -18.56 3.83 -13.18
N ASP A 205 -18.32 3.61 -14.46
CA ASP A 205 -19.35 3.66 -15.51
C ASP A 205 -19.96 2.28 -15.71
N ARG A 206 -21.29 2.23 -15.87
CA ARG A 206 -22.09 0.99 -16.01
C ARG A 206 -21.91 0.30 -17.38
N ALA A 207 -20.74 0.35 -18.01
CA ALA A 207 -20.51 -0.30 -19.30
C ALA A 207 -20.28 -1.81 -19.16
N ASP A 208 -20.86 -2.63 -20.05
CA ASP A 208 -20.96 -4.09 -19.92
C ASP A 208 -19.63 -4.87 -20.08
N GLY A 209 -18.59 -4.27 -20.66
CA GLY A 209 -17.32 -4.95 -20.93
C GLY A 209 -16.39 -5.12 -19.70
N SER A 210 -16.45 -4.20 -18.73
CA SER A 210 -15.62 -4.24 -17.51
C SER A 210 -16.15 -5.21 -16.44
N LYS A 211 -17.44 -5.54 -16.51
CA LYS A 211 -18.12 -6.44 -15.55
C LYS A 211 -17.52 -7.85 -15.51
N LYS A 212 -16.95 -8.34 -16.62
CA LYS A 212 -16.35 -9.68 -16.66
C LYS A 212 -15.04 -9.72 -15.87
N LYS A 213 -14.11 -8.79 -16.13
CA LYS A 213 -12.85 -8.66 -15.38
C LYS A 213 -13.09 -8.38 -13.89
N GLU A 214 -14.11 -7.58 -13.57
CA GLU A 214 -14.51 -7.30 -12.19
C GLU A 214 -15.05 -8.57 -11.49
N LYS A 215 -15.94 -9.31 -12.15
CA LYS A 215 -16.44 -10.60 -11.62
C LYS A 215 -15.31 -11.59 -11.40
N ASP A 216 -14.36 -11.66 -12.32
CA ASP A 216 -13.20 -12.54 -12.22
C ASP A 216 -12.30 -12.12 -11.04
N ALA A 217 -12.04 -10.82 -10.86
CA ALA A 217 -11.26 -10.30 -9.72
C ALA A 217 -11.97 -10.46 -8.37
N ILE A 218 -13.30 -10.25 -8.31
CA ILE A 218 -14.10 -10.49 -7.10
C ILE A 218 -14.10 -11.99 -6.77
N LEU A 219 -14.19 -12.85 -7.79
CA LEU A 219 -14.13 -14.30 -7.60
C LEU A 219 -12.76 -14.72 -7.05
N GLU A 220 -11.66 -14.17 -7.58
CA GLU A 220 -10.30 -14.43 -7.11
C GLU A 220 -10.13 -14.01 -5.64
N VAL A 221 -10.58 -12.81 -5.26
CA VAL A 221 -10.53 -12.34 -3.86
C VAL A 221 -11.37 -13.22 -2.93
N ARG A 222 -12.55 -13.68 -3.39
CA ARG A 222 -13.39 -14.60 -2.62
C ARG A 222 -12.74 -15.97 -2.46
N GLN A 223 -12.11 -16.49 -3.51
CA GLN A 223 -11.39 -17.77 -3.47
C GLN A 223 -10.18 -17.70 -2.54
N GLU A 224 -9.41 -16.61 -2.56
CA GLU A 224 -8.29 -16.38 -1.64
C GLU A 224 -8.78 -16.34 -0.19
N ALA A 225 -9.89 -15.64 0.06
CA ALA A 225 -10.50 -15.55 1.38
C ALA A 225 -11.06 -16.91 1.86
N GLU A 226 -11.75 -17.64 1.00
CA GLU A 226 -12.29 -18.96 1.32
C GLU A 226 -11.16 -19.94 1.63
N ALA A 227 -10.09 -19.95 0.82
CA ALA A 227 -8.90 -20.75 1.09
C ALA A 227 -8.28 -20.38 2.45
N ARG A 228 -8.21 -19.08 2.78
CA ARG A 228 -7.68 -18.63 4.07
C ARG A 228 -8.57 -19.03 5.25
N ILE A 229 -9.89 -18.95 5.10
CA ILE A 229 -10.85 -19.39 6.13
C ILE A 229 -10.78 -20.90 6.33
N VAL A 230 -10.64 -21.67 5.24
CA VAL A 230 -10.47 -23.14 5.32
C VAL A 230 -9.16 -23.50 6.00
N GLU A 231 -8.07 -22.80 5.68
CA GLU A 231 -6.77 -22.97 6.34
C GLU A 231 -6.87 -22.70 7.85
N LEU A 232 -7.55 -21.60 8.22
CA LEU A 232 -7.85 -21.31 9.62
C LEU A 232 -8.68 -22.44 10.25
N LYS A 233 -9.83 -22.81 9.69
CA LYS A 233 -10.65 -23.88 10.28
C LYS A 233 -9.90 -25.21 10.44
N THR A 234 -9.10 -25.59 9.44
CA THR A 234 -8.29 -26.82 9.45
C THR A 234 -7.28 -26.79 10.60
N GLU A 235 -6.63 -25.65 10.82
CA GLU A 235 -5.66 -25.55 11.90
C GLU A 235 -6.32 -25.53 13.28
N ARG A 236 -7.45 -24.84 13.43
CA ARG A 236 -8.26 -24.89 14.65
C ARG A 236 -8.56 -26.35 14.99
N ASP A 237 -9.04 -27.11 14.01
CA ASP A 237 -9.43 -28.50 14.20
C ASP A 237 -8.24 -29.37 14.59
N ARG A 238 -7.08 -29.17 13.95
CA ARG A 238 -5.82 -29.84 14.34
C ARG A 238 -5.45 -29.59 15.79
N GLN A 239 -5.52 -28.34 16.26
CA GLN A 239 -5.19 -27.98 17.65
C GLN A 239 -6.23 -28.49 18.64
N LEU A 240 -7.51 -28.51 18.26
CA LEU A 240 -8.55 -29.13 19.06
C LEU A 240 -8.30 -30.64 19.22
N VAL A 241 -7.86 -31.35 18.17
CA VAL A 241 -7.47 -32.77 18.27
C VAL A 241 -6.27 -32.94 19.21
N GLU A 242 -5.27 -32.07 19.15
CA GLU A 242 -4.10 -32.15 20.05
C GLU A 242 -4.48 -31.89 21.53
N LEU A 243 -5.39 -30.95 21.78
CA LEU A 243 -5.84 -30.62 23.13
C LEU A 243 -6.84 -31.65 23.72
N LEU A 244 -7.72 -32.20 22.89
CA LEU A 244 -8.86 -33.03 23.33
C LEU A 244 -8.78 -34.50 22.92
N GLY A 245 -7.81 -34.91 22.10
CA GLY A 245 -7.72 -36.27 21.53
C GLY A 245 -7.66 -37.39 22.56
N ASP A 246 -7.05 -37.13 23.72
CA ASP A 246 -6.97 -38.08 24.84
C ASP A 246 -8.10 -37.92 25.88
N GLN A 247 -9.01 -36.98 25.68
CA GLN A 247 -10.08 -36.63 26.63
C GLN A 247 -11.46 -37.08 26.13
N ARG A 248 -12.38 -37.26 27.08
CA ARG A 248 -13.80 -37.43 26.78
C ARG A 248 -14.45 -36.07 26.69
N MET A 249 -15.17 -35.80 25.60
CA MET A 249 -15.90 -34.55 25.47
C MET A 249 -17.12 -34.53 26.38
N GLY A 250 -17.41 -33.35 26.92
CA GLY A 250 -18.69 -33.03 27.53
C GLY A 250 -19.81 -32.98 26.51
N ARG A 251 -21.03 -32.73 27.00
CA ARG A 251 -22.22 -32.64 26.14
C ARG A 251 -22.24 -31.28 25.43
N LEU A 252 -22.35 -31.30 24.10
CA LEU A 252 -22.42 -30.09 23.27
C LEU A 252 -23.83 -29.88 22.71
N ARG A 253 -24.32 -28.65 22.78
CA ARG A 253 -25.63 -28.24 22.24
C ARG A 253 -25.48 -27.15 21.19
N SER A 254 -26.40 -27.14 20.23
CA SER A 254 -26.56 -26.01 19.31
C SER A 254 -27.13 -24.80 20.05
N LYS A 255 -26.56 -23.61 19.83
CA LYS A 255 -27.06 -22.33 20.36
C LYS A 255 -28.42 -21.93 19.77
N GLU A 256 -28.73 -22.39 18.55
CA GLU A 256 -29.96 -22.02 17.84
C GLU A 256 -31.15 -22.89 18.29
N ASP A 257 -30.96 -24.20 18.32
CA ASP A 257 -32.08 -25.16 18.45
C ASP A 257 -32.06 -25.95 19.77
N GLY A 258 -31.00 -25.79 20.58
CA GLY A 258 -30.78 -26.56 21.80
C GLY A 258 -30.59 -28.07 21.58
N GLN A 259 -30.49 -28.52 20.32
CA GLN A 259 -30.28 -29.92 19.98
C GLN A 259 -28.91 -30.39 20.42
N VAL A 260 -28.86 -31.61 20.97
CA VAL A 260 -27.62 -32.25 21.41
C VAL A 260 -26.86 -32.75 20.17
N LEU A 261 -25.76 -32.08 19.84
CA LEU A 261 -24.91 -32.42 18.70
C LEU A 261 -23.87 -33.47 19.07
N VAL A 262 -23.35 -33.41 20.30
CA VAL A 262 -22.40 -34.39 20.83
C VAL A 262 -22.84 -34.89 22.19
N ARG A 263 -22.88 -36.20 22.35
CA ARG A 263 -23.16 -36.87 23.63
C ARG A 263 -21.92 -36.88 24.50
N GLU A 264 -22.15 -36.77 25.80
CA GLU A 264 -21.12 -36.89 26.83
C GLU A 264 -20.35 -38.22 26.68
N GLY A 265 -19.03 -38.19 26.78
CA GLY A 265 -18.17 -39.36 26.64
C GLY A 265 -17.69 -39.67 25.23
N THR A 266 -18.09 -38.87 24.23
CA THR A 266 -17.60 -39.04 22.84
C THR A 266 -16.12 -38.63 22.73
N GLN A 267 -15.31 -39.45 22.07
CA GLN A 267 -13.93 -39.11 21.74
C GLN A 267 -13.87 -38.19 20.52
N VAL A 268 -12.96 -37.22 20.56
CA VAL A 268 -12.71 -36.32 19.44
C VAL A 268 -12.10 -37.09 18.27
N SER A 269 -12.64 -36.85 17.07
CA SER A 269 -12.09 -37.35 15.82
C SER A 269 -12.23 -36.27 14.74
N GLU A 270 -11.33 -36.24 13.76
CA GLU A 270 -11.36 -35.27 12.66
C GLU A 270 -12.72 -35.23 11.95
N ARG A 271 -13.31 -36.42 11.71
CA ARG A 271 -14.65 -36.56 11.10
C ARG A 271 -15.79 -35.96 11.91
N LEU A 272 -15.62 -35.85 13.22
CA LEU A 272 -16.60 -35.20 14.10
C LEU A 272 -16.44 -33.68 14.04
N LEU A 273 -15.21 -33.18 14.00
CA LEU A 273 -14.91 -31.74 13.92
C LEU A 273 -15.39 -31.13 12.60
N GLU A 274 -15.22 -31.84 11.47
CA GLU A 274 -15.72 -31.39 10.15
C GLU A 274 -17.25 -31.22 10.09
N ARG A 275 -17.98 -31.97 10.92
CA ARG A 275 -19.45 -31.96 10.95
C ARG A 275 -20.03 -30.92 11.91
N ILE A 276 -19.19 -30.32 12.76
CA ILE A 276 -19.62 -29.41 13.81
C ILE A 276 -19.16 -28.00 13.45
N ASP A 277 -20.10 -27.07 13.39
CA ASP A 277 -19.76 -25.66 13.32
C ASP A 277 -19.59 -25.10 14.74
N PHE A 278 -18.33 -25.01 15.19
CA PHE A 278 -18.00 -24.48 16.52
C PHE A 278 -18.45 -23.03 16.76
N ALA A 279 -18.85 -22.27 15.73
CA ALA A 279 -19.46 -20.95 15.92
C ALA A 279 -20.86 -21.03 16.55
N THR A 280 -21.60 -22.11 16.28
CA THR A 280 -23.00 -22.29 16.67
C THR A 280 -23.18 -23.30 17.81
N VAL A 281 -22.08 -23.75 18.42
CA VAL A 281 -22.10 -24.77 19.48
C VAL A 281 -21.61 -24.20 20.80
N GLU A 282 -22.25 -24.62 21.89
CA GLU A 282 -21.85 -24.31 23.26
C GLU A 282 -21.84 -25.59 24.11
N PRO A 283 -20.87 -25.74 25.04
CA PRO A 283 -20.89 -26.81 26.02
C PRO A 283 -22.00 -26.56 27.04
N GLU A 284 -22.70 -27.62 27.46
CA GLU A 284 -23.74 -27.49 28.48
C GLU A 284 -23.16 -27.18 29.86
N ASP A 285 -22.02 -27.81 30.20
CA ASP A 285 -21.28 -27.58 31.45
C ASP A 285 -19.80 -27.27 31.18
N ALA A 286 -19.11 -28.12 30.41
CA ALA A 286 -17.69 -28.01 30.11
C ALA A 286 -17.33 -28.75 28.82
N TRP A 287 -16.22 -28.35 28.16
CA TRP A 287 -15.71 -29.04 26.96
C TRP A 287 -15.17 -30.44 27.29
N CYS A 288 -14.50 -30.58 28.43
CA CYS A 288 -14.03 -31.85 28.99
C CYS A 288 -13.95 -31.79 30.54
N ASP A 289 -13.63 -32.92 31.16
CA ASP A 289 -13.52 -33.07 32.62
C ASP A 289 -12.37 -32.24 33.26
N ARG A 290 -11.47 -31.68 32.45
CA ARG A 290 -10.28 -30.93 32.91
C ARG A 290 -10.46 -29.41 32.76
N PRO A 291 -10.55 -28.65 33.87
CA PRO A 291 -10.73 -27.19 33.82
C PRO A 291 -9.65 -26.45 33.01
N ALA A 292 -8.37 -26.80 33.21
CA ALA A 292 -7.25 -26.14 32.52
C ALA A 292 -7.20 -26.39 30.99
N VAL A 293 -7.91 -27.41 30.50
CA VAL A 293 -8.05 -27.67 29.06
C VAL A 293 -9.25 -26.90 28.51
N ASN A 294 -10.32 -26.77 29.29
CA ASN A 294 -11.50 -25.98 28.91
C ASN A 294 -11.13 -24.52 28.66
N ASP A 295 -10.36 -23.89 29.55
CA ASP A 295 -9.92 -22.49 29.37
C ASP A 295 -9.15 -22.31 28.05
N LYS A 296 -8.27 -23.27 27.71
CA LYS A 296 -7.49 -23.24 26.47
C LYS A 296 -8.34 -23.46 25.23
N VAL A 297 -9.35 -24.33 25.31
CA VAL A 297 -10.29 -24.58 24.21
C VAL A 297 -11.16 -23.34 23.99
N ASP A 298 -11.64 -22.69 25.04
CA ASP A 298 -12.39 -21.44 24.94
C ASP A 298 -11.54 -20.31 24.32
N ASP A 299 -10.28 -20.17 24.76
CA ASP A 299 -9.36 -19.18 24.19
C ASP A 299 -9.05 -19.45 22.70
N LEU A 300 -8.82 -20.72 22.34
CA LEU A 300 -8.58 -21.13 20.95
C LEU A 300 -9.80 -20.87 20.07
N LEU A 301 -11.00 -21.24 20.52
CA LEU A 301 -12.24 -21.03 19.78
C LEU A 301 -12.53 -19.55 19.61
N ARG A 302 -12.38 -18.74 20.67
CA ARG A 302 -12.55 -17.29 20.60
C ARG A 302 -11.59 -16.67 19.59
N TYR A 303 -10.30 -17.01 19.67
CA TYR A 303 -9.30 -16.51 18.74
C TYR A 303 -9.58 -16.95 17.29
N ALA A 304 -9.99 -18.21 17.08
CA ALA A 304 -10.35 -18.71 15.76
C ALA A 304 -11.54 -17.95 15.16
N THR A 305 -12.59 -17.71 15.96
CA THR A 305 -13.74 -16.91 15.53
C THR A 305 -13.35 -15.49 15.19
N GLU A 306 -12.52 -14.83 16.02
CA GLU A 306 -12.01 -13.47 15.75
C GLU A 306 -11.20 -13.41 14.45
N GLN A 307 -10.30 -14.36 14.21
CA GLN A 307 -9.49 -14.40 12.98
C GLN A 307 -10.34 -14.64 11.72
N VAL A 308 -11.34 -15.52 11.80
CA VAL A 308 -12.28 -15.75 10.71
C VAL A 308 -13.10 -14.50 10.42
N GLN A 309 -13.65 -13.84 11.45
CA GLN A 309 -14.39 -12.58 11.29
C GLN A 309 -13.53 -11.47 10.68
N LEU A 310 -12.28 -11.36 11.12
CA LEU A 310 -11.35 -10.34 10.61
C LEU A 310 -10.98 -10.62 9.15
N ALA A 311 -10.81 -11.89 8.76
CA ALA A 311 -10.62 -12.29 7.37
C ALA A 311 -11.86 -12.00 6.50
N GLU A 312 -13.07 -12.27 7.01
CA GLU A 312 -14.33 -11.94 6.35
C GLU A 312 -14.51 -10.44 6.17
N GLU A 313 -14.29 -9.63 7.21
CA GLU A 313 -14.40 -8.17 7.14
C GLU A 313 -13.39 -7.58 6.17
N GLN A 314 -12.14 -8.05 6.16
CA GLN A 314 -11.13 -7.64 5.18
C GLN A 314 -11.56 -7.98 3.75
N THR A 315 -12.17 -9.14 3.56
CA THR A 315 -12.68 -9.60 2.27
C THR A 315 -13.83 -8.73 1.81
N GLU A 316 -14.78 -8.45 2.70
CA GLU A 316 -15.92 -7.59 2.42
C GLU A 316 -15.46 -6.18 2.06
N ARG A 317 -14.50 -5.60 2.79
CA ARG A 317 -13.89 -4.31 2.45
C ARG A 317 -13.22 -4.33 1.08
N LYS A 318 -12.48 -5.38 0.73
CA LYS A 318 -11.86 -5.55 -0.61
C LYS A 318 -12.94 -5.65 -1.69
N VAL A 319 -13.99 -6.43 -1.47
CA VAL A 319 -15.10 -6.63 -2.41
C VAL A 319 -15.91 -5.35 -2.57
N GLU A 320 -16.20 -4.62 -1.49
CA GLU A 320 -16.92 -3.35 -1.53
C GLU A 320 -16.12 -2.31 -2.32
N ARG A 321 -14.81 -2.23 -2.08
CA ARG A 321 -13.92 -1.36 -2.85
C ARG A 321 -13.94 -1.68 -4.35
N LEU A 322 -13.89 -2.97 -4.71
CA LEU A 322 -14.00 -3.40 -6.10
C LEU A 322 -15.40 -3.13 -6.70
N THR A 323 -16.45 -3.26 -5.89
CA THR A 323 -17.84 -3.17 -6.34
C THR A 323 -18.32 -1.72 -6.51
N ARG A 324 -18.04 -0.85 -5.53
CA ARG A 324 -18.45 0.57 -5.55
C ARG A 324 -17.53 1.43 -6.43
N GLY A 325 -16.29 1.00 -6.65
CA GLY A 325 -15.27 1.86 -7.25
C GLY A 325 -14.84 2.96 -6.27
N ASP A 326 -14.04 3.91 -6.77
CA ASP A 326 -13.52 4.98 -5.93
C ASP A 326 -14.48 6.19 -5.91
N GLU A 327 -14.68 6.78 -4.74
CA GLU A 327 -15.45 8.02 -4.59
C GLU A 327 -14.65 9.19 -5.16
N LEU A 328 -15.03 9.64 -6.37
CA LEU A 328 -14.45 10.81 -7.02
C LEU A 328 -15.39 12.02 -6.91
N PRO A 329 -14.88 13.28 -6.92
CA PRO A 329 -15.70 14.50 -6.99
C PRO A 329 -16.57 14.57 -8.25
N PRO A 330 -17.79 15.15 -8.21
CA PRO A 330 -18.72 15.16 -9.34
C PRO A 330 -18.07 15.73 -10.62
N GLY A 331 -18.35 15.12 -11.77
CA GLY A 331 -17.71 15.45 -13.06
C GLY A 331 -16.33 14.83 -13.32
N ILE A 332 -15.69 14.19 -12.33
CA ILE A 332 -14.43 13.45 -12.51
C ILE A 332 -14.74 11.97 -12.75
N ILE A 333 -14.26 11.45 -13.88
CA ILE A 333 -14.42 10.05 -14.28
C ILE A 333 -13.23 9.21 -13.82
N GLN A 334 -12.03 9.76 -13.91
CA GLN A 334 -10.81 9.07 -13.51
C GLN A 334 -9.83 10.05 -12.90
N LEU A 335 -9.07 9.60 -11.90
CA LEU A 335 -8.01 10.34 -11.24
C LEU A 335 -6.75 9.47 -11.23
N VAL A 336 -5.69 9.96 -11.85
CA VAL A 336 -4.39 9.29 -11.83
C VAL A 336 -3.46 10.06 -10.92
N LYS A 337 -2.84 9.36 -9.97
CA LYS A 337 -1.79 9.87 -9.10
C LYS A 337 -0.47 9.21 -9.44
N VAL A 338 0.57 10.00 -9.65
CA VAL A 338 1.93 9.55 -9.92
C VAL A 338 2.83 10.05 -8.80
N TYR A 339 3.60 9.13 -8.22
CA TYR A 339 4.54 9.42 -7.14
C TYR A 339 5.96 9.43 -7.71
N VAL A 340 6.62 10.59 -7.64
CA VAL A 340 7.99 10.78 -8.09
C VAL A 340 8.88 11.01 -6.88
N ALA A 341 9.86 10.14 -6.68
CA ALA A 341 10.88 10.32 -5.66
C ALA A 341 12.05 11.10 -6.24
N LYS A 342 12.46 12.17 -5.55
CA LYS A 342 13.65 12.95 -5.87
C LYS A 342 14.61 13.00 -4.70
N LYS A 343 15.90 13.01 -5.02
CA LYS A 343 16.95 13.27 -4.03
C LYS A 343 17.23 14.78 -4.01
N ARG A 344 17.17 15.40 -2.85
CA ARG A 344 17.62 16.77 -2.65
C ARG A 344 18.98 16.73 -1.96
N LYS A 345 19.99 17.21 -2.67
CA LYS A 345 21.33 17.42 -2.12
C LYS A 345 21.41 18.83 -1.56
N LEU A 346 22.21 18.99 -0.52
CA LEU A 346 22.60 20.30 -0.01
C LEU A 346 23.18 21.17 -1.14
N SER A 347 22.79 22.43 -1.17
CA SER A 347 23.14 23.40 -2.20
C SER A 347 23.42 24.77 -1.57
N VAL A 348 24.15 25.62 -2.31
CA VAL A 348 24.45 26.98 -1.84
C VAL A 348 23.15 27.76 -1.73
N GLY A 349 22.89 28.34 -0.56
CA GLY A 349 21.64 29.03 -0.25
C GLY A 349 20.69 28.22 0.63
N ASP A 350 21.00 26.94 0.90
CA ASP A 350 20.22 26.13 1.83
C ASP A 350 20.47 26.55 3.28
N LYS A 351 19.39 26.72 4.03
CA LYS A 351 19.46 27.14 5.42
C LYS A 351 19.76 25.97 6.35
N MET A 352 20.72 26.16 7.25
CA MET A 352 21.09 25.18 8.28
C MET A 352 21.01 25.77 9.68
N ALA A 353 20.83 24.92 10.68
CA ALA A 353 20.80 25.31 12.08
C ALA A 353 21.45 24.26 12.99
N GLY A 354 22.07 24.73 14.07
CA GLY A 354 22.53 23.91 15.17
C GLY A 354 21.49 23.80 16.28
N ARG A 355 21.77 22.92 17.27
CA ARG A 355 20.87 22.66 18.40
C ARG A 355 20.79 23.81 19.41
N HIS A 356 21.71 24.77 19.35
CA HIS A 356 21.84 25.86 20.32
C HIS A 356 21.29 27.20 19.82
N GLY A 357 20.40 27.16 18.82
CA GLY A 357 19.73 28.36 18.29
C GLY A 357 20.54 29.14 17.24
N ASN A 358 21.74 28.69 16.90
CA ASN A 358 22.51 29.22 15.79
C ASN A 358 21.91 28.76 14.46
N LYS A 359 21.67 29.70 13.54
CA LYS A 359 21.14 29.45 12.20
C LYS A 359 22.00 30.20 11.19
N GLY A 360 22.13 29.66 9.99
CA GLY A 360 22.93 30.24 8.92
C GLY A 360 22.48 29.75 7.56
N VAL A 361 23.05 30.36 6.53
CA VAL A 361 22.85 30.00 5.12
C VAL A 361 24.15 29.45 4.56
#